data_AF-A0A850F7Q6-F1
#
_entry.id   AF-A0A850F7Q6-F1
#
_cell.length_a   1.000
_cell.length_b   1.000
_cell.length_c   1.000
_cell.angle_alpha   90.00
_cell.angle_beta   90.00
_cell.angle_gamma   90.00
#
_symmetry.space_group_name_H-M   'P 1'
#
loop_
_entity.id
_entity.type
_entity.pdbx_description
1 polymer ?
#
loop_
_entity_poly.entity_id
_entity_poly.type
_entity_poly.pdbx_seq_one_letter_code
_entity_poly.pdbx_strand_id
1 'polypeptide(L)'
;MQLSEIPLTPDNQSFNLVAGNGRWCLQLLWRDSAWFLDLLDESGHEVLTGMPLVNGYNLLGQYEYLDIGFGLLVVSEDDGLGAPGIDDPGVRSRLYTVTE
;
A
#
# COMPACT_ATOMS: atom_id res chain seq x y z
N MET A 1 14.10 7.54 -9.44
CA MET A 1 13.45 6.80 -8.33
C MET A 1 13.13 7.77 -7.20
N GLN A 2 11.85 8.02 -6.96
CA GLN A 2 11.34 8.90 -5.90
C GLN A 2 10.45 8.10 -4.96
N LEU A 3 10.66 8.27 -3.66
CA LEU A 3 9.83 7.71 -2.60
C LEU A 3 8.99 8.82 -1.97
N SER A 4 7.67 8.64 -1.93
CA SER A 4 6.77 9.53 -1.21
C SER A 4 6.00 8.74 -0.16
N GLU A 5 6.07 9.19 1.10
CA GLU A 5 5.34 8.53 2.19
C GLU A 5 3.84 8.76 2.05
N ILE A 6 3.08 7.68 2.23
CA ILE A 6 1.65 7.72 2.46
C ILE A 6 1.48 7.68 3.99
N PRO A 7 0.98 8.77 4.62
CA PRO A 7 0.76 8.76 6.06
C PRO A 7 -0.38 7.81 6.39
N LEU A 8 -0.09 6.79 7.19
CA LEU A 8 -1.07 5.83 7.69
C LEU A 8 -1.39 6.09 9.16
N THR A 9 -2.54 5.60 9.61
CA THR A 9 -2.87 5.36 11.02
C THR A 9 -3.13 3.88 11.27
N PRO A 10 -3.05 3.36 12.51
CA PRO A 10 -3.35 1.96 12.83
C PRO A 10 -4.87 1.69 12.88
N ASP A 11 -5.60 2.17 11.88
CA ASP A 11 -7.04 2.04 11.72
C ASP A 11 -7.40 1.75 10.27
N ASN A 12 -8.58 1.17 10.07
CA ASN A 12 -9.14 1.04 8.72
C ASN A 12 -9.34 2.42 8.12
N GLN A 13 -8.76 2.65 6.95
CA GLN A 13 -8.72 3.98 6.35
C GLN A 13 -8.76 3.90 4.83
N SER A 14 -9.30 4.95 4.23
CA SER A 14 -9.31 5.14 2.78
C SER A 14 -8.73 6.50 2.45
N PHE A 15 -7.86 6.56 1.45
CA PHE A 15 -7.24 7.81 1.04
C PHE A 15 -7.01 7.87 -0.46
N ASN A 16 -7.08 9.08 -1.00
CA ASN A 16 -6.86 9.34 -2.40
C ASN A 16 -5.43 9.84 -2.61
N LEU A 17 -4.80 9.41 -3.69
CA LEU A 17 -3.49 9.91 -4.09
C LEU A 17 -3.36 10.02 -5.60
N VAL A 18 -2.42 10.86 -6.04
CA VAL A 18 -2.01 10.98 -7.43
C VAL A 18 -0.64 10.33 -7.56
N ALA A 19 -0.53 9.28 -8.35
CA ALA A 19 0.72 8.58 -8.59
C ALA A 19 0.70 7.85 -9.94
N GLY A 20 1.89 7.62 -10.48
CA GLY A 20 2.06 7.01 -11.78
C GLY A 20 1.29 7.76 -12.86
N ASN A 21 0.35 7.08 -13.51
CA ASN A 21 -0.43 7.60 -14.63
C ASN A 21 -1.82 8.14 -14.24
N GLY A 22 -2.18 8.17 -12.95
CA GLY A 22 -3.58 8.39 -12.57
C GLY A 22 -3.84 8.88 -11.15
N ARG A 23 -5.13 8.92 -10.84
CA ARG A 23 -5.67 9.15 -9.50
C ARG A 23 -6.23 7.85 -8.96
N TRP A 24 -5.91 7.56 -7.72
CA TRP A 24 -6.19 6.27 -7.10
C TRP A 24 -6.81 6.48 -5.73
N CYS A 25 -7.69 5.56 -5.35
CA CYS A 25 -8.19 5.42 -4.00
C CYS A 25 -7.62 4.12 -3.42
N LEU A 26 -6.90 4.23 -2.32
CA LEU A 26 -6.39 3.08 -1.59
C LEU A 26 -7.27 2.86 -0.37
N GLN A 27 -7.58 1.60 -0.07
CA GLN A 27 -8.31 1.21 1.15
C GLN A 27 -7.45 0.22 1.93
N LEU A 28 -7.12 0.58 3.17
CA LEU A 28 -6.38 -0.27 4.08
C LEU A 28 -7.34 -0.85 5.13
N LEU A 29 -7.38 -2.17 5.23
CA LEU A 29 -8.33 -2.91 6.06
C LEU A 29 -7.61 -3.98 6.90
N TRP A 30 -7.86 -3.98 8.21
CA TRP A 30 -7.51 -5.08 9.10
C TRP A 30 -8.53 -6.21 8.96
N ARG A 31 -8.05 -7.43 8.69
CA ARG A 31 -8.87 -8.64 8.58
C ARG A 31 -8.43 -9.70 9.59
N ASP A 32 -8.67 -9.41 10.86
CA ASP A 32 -8.38 -10.21 12.06
C ASP A 32 -6.90 -10.52 12.35
N SER A 33 -6.09 -10.77 11.31
CA SER A 33 -4.72 -11.28 11.43
C SER A 33 -3.70 -10.53 10.56
N ALA A 34 -4.16 -9.76 9.58
CA ALA A 34 -3.28 -9.02 8.68
C ALA A 34 -3.98 -7.80 8.10
N TRP A 35 -3.14 -6.85 7.66
CA TRP A 35 -3.54 -5.71 6.87
C TRP A 35 -3.64 -6.07 5.39
N PHE A 36 -4.72 -5.62 4.75
CA PHE A 36 -4.97 -5.77 3.33
C PHE A 36 -5.17 -4.41 2.70
N LEU A 37 -4.62 -4.24 1.50
CA LEU A 37 -4.71 -3.04 0.71
C LEU A 37 -5.50 -3.32 -0.56
N ASP A 38 -6.52 -2.52 -0.79
CA ASP A 38 -7.27 -2.45 -2.03
C ASP A 38 -6.85 -1.19 -2.79
N LEU A 39 -6.79 -1.28 -4.11
CA LEU A 39 -6.49 -0.20 -5.05
C LEU A 39 -7.67 -0.06 -6.02
N LEU A 40 -8.30 1.11 -5.97
CA LEU A 40 -9.42 1.50 -6.80
C LEU A 40 -9.03 2.68 -7.69
N ASP A 41 -9.64 2.77 -8.87
CA ASP A 41 -9.49 3.92 -9.76
C ASP A 41 -10.28 5.15 -9.28
N GLU A 42 -10.18 6.27 -10.01
CA GLU A 42 -10.87 7.51 -9.66
C GLU A 42 -12.41 7.43 -9.70
N SER A 43 -12.96 6.42 -10.38
CA SER A 43 -14.40 6.16 -10.44
C SER A 43 -14.88 5.26 -9.30
N GLY A 44 -13.96 4.73 -8.50
CA GLY A 44 -14.24 3.75 -7.45
C GLY A 44 -14.34 2.32 -7.98
N HIS A 45 -13.83 2.04 -9.18
CA HIS A 45 -13.74 0.68 -9.68
C HIS A 45 -12.56 -0.06 -9.03
N GLU A 46 -12.80 -1.27 -8.57
CA GLU A 46 -11.78 -2.14 -7.98
C GLU A 46 -10.78 -2.61 -9.05
N VAL A 47 -9.53 -2.15 -8.94
CA VAL A 47 -8.45 -2.53 -9.87
C VAL A 47 -7.67 -3.71 -9.32
N LEU A 48 -7.28 -3.64 -8.05
CA LEU A 48 -6.67 -4.73 -7.29
C LEU A 48 -7.24 -4.76 -5.89
N THR A 49 -7.63 -5.93 -5.40
CA THR A 49 -8.17 -6.08 -4.05
C THR A 49 -7.50 -7.22 -3.31
N GLY A 50 -7.45 -7.11 -1.98
CA GLY A 50 -6.92 -8.12 -1.09
C GLY A 50 -5.40 -8.27 -1.14
N MET A 51 -4.65 -7.21 -1.45
CA MET A 51 -3.19 -7.28 -1.40
C MET A 51 -2.71 -7.29 0.05
N PRO A 52 -2.05 -8.34 0.55
CA PRO A 52 -1.52 -8.32 1.91
C PRO A 52 -0.40 -7.28 2.03
N LEU A 53 -0.35 -6.58 3.16
CA LEU A 53 0.71 -5.63 3.47
C LEU A 53 1.99 -6.40 3.85
N VAL A 54 2.85 -6.67 2.88
CA VAL A 54 4.10 -7.45 3.05
C VAL A 54 5.30 -6.51 3.10
N ASN A 55 6.10 -6.60 4.17
CA ASN A 55 7.31 -5.81 4.36
C ASN A 55 8.39 -6.15 3.31
N GLY A 56 9.08 -5.13 2.79
CA GLY A 56 10.29 -5.28 1.98
C GLY A 56 10.08 -5.59 0.49
N TYR A 57 8.83 -5.65 0.02
CA TYR A 57 8.52 -5.92 -1.39
C TYR A 57 7.66 -4.80 -2.01
N ASN A 58 7.82 -4.61 -3.33
CA ASN A 58 6.87 -3.82 -4.11
C ASN A 58 5.58 -4.63 -4.28
N LEU A 59 4.51 -4.23 -3.60
CA LEU A 59 3.21 -4.91 -3.63
C LEU A 59 2.62 -4.96 -5.05
N LEU A 60 2.93 -3.96 -5.88
CA LEU A 60 2.46 -3.88 -7.27
C LEU A 60 3.39 -4.58 -8.26
N GLY A 61 4.55 -5.09 -7.81
CA GLY A 61 5.56 -5.67 -8.71
C GLY A 61 5.07 -6.89 -9.49
N GLN A 62 4.23 -7.73 -8.88
CA GLN A 62 3.63 -8.89 -9.58
C GLN A 62 2.55 -8.50 -10.59
N TYR A 63 2.11 -7.24 -10.59
CA TYR A 63 1.04 -6.70 -11.43
C TYR A 63 1.58 -5.68 -12.46
N GLU A 64 2.87 -5.75 -12.80
CA GLU A 64 3.52 -4.83 -13.74
C GLU A 64 2.80 -4.76 -15.11
N TYR A 65 2.17 -5.86 -15.53
CA TYR A 65 1.37 -5.93 -16.76
C TYR A 65 0.12 -5.03 -16.76
N LEU A 66 -0.30 -4.50 -15.60
CA LEU A 66 -1.39 -3.53 -15.50
C LEU A 66 -0.97 -2.10 -15.80
N ASP A 67 0.34 -1.83 -15.92
CA ASP A 67 0.89 -0.52 -16.28
C ASP A 67 0.35 0.64 -15.42
N ILE A 68 0.30 0.43 -14.10
CA ILE A 68 -0.21 1.40 -13.11
C ILE A 68 0.72 2.62 -12.98
N GLY A 69 1.99 2.49 -13.38
CA GLY A 69 2.97 3.58 -13.42
C GLY A 69 3.61 3.95 -12.08
N PHE A 70 3.33 3.21 -11.00
CA PHE A 70 4.02 3.34 -9.71
C PHE A 70 4.03 2.00 -8.95
N GLY A 71 4.90 1.90 -7.94
CA GLY A 71 4.98 0.80 -7.00
C GLY A 71 4.53 1.19 -5.59
N LEU A 72 4.27 0.19 -4.75
CA LEU A 72 3.93 0.37 -3.34
C LEU A 72 4.89 -0.43 -2.49
N LEU A 73 5.68 0.25 -1.65
CA LEU A 73 6.69 -0.38 -0.79
C LEU A 73 6.31 -0.23 0.67
N VAL A 74 6.25 -1.35 1.39
CA VAL A 74 6.08 -1.37 2.84
C VAL A 74 7.45 -1.49 3.49
N VAL A 75 7.72 -0.65 4.47
CA VAL A 75 8.95 -0.68 5.27
C VAL A 75 8.56 -0.69 6.75
N SER A 76 8.91 -1.77 7.44
CA SER A 76 8.75 -1.91 8.89
C SER A 76 10.09 -1.75 9.61
N GLU A 77 10.04 -1.22 10.84
CA GLU A 77 11.23 -1.01 11.70
C GLU A 77 11.85 -2.33 12.19
N ASP A 78 11.06 -3.39 12.31
CA ASP A 78 11.57 -4.71 12.66
C ASP A 78 12.38 -5.30 11.49
N ASP A 79 13.55 -5.85 11.80
CA ASP A 79 14.52 -6.49 10.90
C ASP A 79 14.03 -7.83 10.31
N GLY A 80 12.75 -8.16 10.51
CA GLY A 80 12.08 -9.32 9.93
C GLY A 80 11.25 -9.00 8.69
N LEU A 81 11.03 -10.04 7.87
CA LEU A 81 10.04 -10.03 6.78
C LEU A 81 8.58 -10.17 7.30
N GLY A 82 8.35 -9.86 8.58
CA GLY A 82 7.03 -9.95 9.19
C GLY A 82 6.06 -8.93 8.58
N ALA A 83 4.82 -9.35 8.35
CA ALA A 83 3.75 -8.41 8.03
C ALA A 83 3.49 -7.50 9.24
N PRO A 84 3.11 -6.23 9.03
CA PRO A 84 2.74 -5.33 10.12
C PRO A 84 1.56 -5.90 10.94
N GLY A 85 1.67 -5.79 12.26
CA GLY A 85 0.58 -6.04 13.19
C GLY A 85 -0.44 -4.90 13.22
N ILE A 86 -1.52 -5.07 13.99
CA ILE A 86 -2.64 -4.13 14.03
C ILE A 86 -2.21 -2.70 14.43
N ASP A 87 -1.28 -2.54 15.36
CA ASP A 87 -0.87 -1.20 15.85
C ASP A 87 0.29 -0.57 15.05
N ASP A 88 0.76 -1.23 13.98
CA ASP A 88 2.00 -0.85 13.31
C ASP A 88 1.87 0.20 12.20
N PRO A 89 0.80 0.27 11.38
CA PRO A 89 0.70 1.27 10.31
C PRO A 89 0.81 2.71 10.80
N GLY A 90 1.77 3.46 10.24
CA GLY A 90 2.01 4.85 10.62
C GLY A 90 2.81 5.02 11.92
N VAL A 91 3.12 3.92 12.60
CA VAL A 91 3.92 3.90 13.84
C VAL A 91 5.26 3.22 13.56
N ARG A 92 5.25 1.89 13.40
CA ARG A 92 6.42 1.04 13.14
C ARG A 92 6.51 0.55 11.71
N SER A 93 5.45 0.72 10.92
CA SER A 93 5.43 0.41 9.49
C SER A 93 5.00 1.63 8.68
N ARG A 94 5.64 1.79 7.53
CA ARG A 94 5.50 2.93 6.61
C ARG A 94 5.16 2.40 5.23
N LEU A 95 4.26 3.08 4.54
CA LEU A 95 3.92 2.78 3.14
C LEU A 95 4.41 3.91 2.26
N TYR A 96 5.10 3.56 1.18
CA TYR A 96 5.63 4.51 0.22
C TYR A 96 5.12 4.22 -1.18
N THR A 97 4.82 5.27 -1.93
CA THR A 97 4.77 5.15 -3.39
C THR A 97 6.20 5.19 -3.93
N VAL A 98 6.45 4.37 -4.95
CA VAL A 98 7.73 4.31 -5.67
C VAL A 98 7.47 4.68 -7.12
N THR A 99 8.11 5.73 -7.61
CA THR A 99 8.05 6.12 -9.03
C THR A 99 9.46 6.21 -9.60
N GLU A 100 9.62 5.92 -10.90
CA GLU A 100 10.90 6.11 -11.59
C GLU A 100 11.27 7.59 -11.73
#